data_AF-A0A7C4YR75-F1
#
_entry.id   AF-A0A7C4YR75-F1
#
_cell.length_a   1.000
_cell.length_b   1.000
_cell.length_c   1.000
_cell.angle_alpha   90.00
_cell.angle_beta   90.00
_cell.angle_gamma   90.00
#
_symmetry.space_group_name_H-M   'P 1'
#
loop_
_entity.id
_entity.type
_entity.pdbx_description
1 polymer ?
#
loop_
_entity_poly.entity_id
_entity_poly.type
_entity_poly.pdbx_seq_one_letter_code
_entity_poly.pdbx_strand_id
1 'polypeptide(L)'
;MVSIEKWADGQQYQSVLYEEKNDLTQATRQALKKEICLIRDYLLKVKKDIGITKVKQSALNDIWSRSAAFRENVMEIEAKFMKRYGPIPEETSLYLNTLSKNLLSSLDRILEIIKKHS
;
A
#
# COMPACT_ATOMS: atom_id res chain seq x y z
N MET A 1 9.81 5.79 -5.67
CA MET A 1 9.61 7.08 -6.35
C MET A 1 8.21 7.66 -6.09
N VAL A 2 7.15 6.85 -6.08
CA VAL A 2 5.76 7.29 -5.86
C VAL A 2 5.54 8.06 -4.53
N SER A 3 6.31 7.78 -3.47
CA SER A 3 6.18 8.48 -2.18
C SER A 3 6.72 9.92 -2.21
N ILE A 4 7.93 10.14 -2.76
CA ILE A 4 8.56 11.46 -2.79
C ILE A 4 7.79 12.45 -3.65
N GLU A 5 7.28 11.99 -4.81
CA GLU A 5 6.46 12.80 -5.70
C GLU A 5 5.17 13.27 -5.01
N LYS A 6 4.50 12.36 -4.30
CA LYS A 6 3.30 12.69 -3.53
C LYS A 6 3.57 13.74 -2.45
N TRP A 7 4.67 13.62 -1.71
CA TRP A 7 5.06 14.65 -0.72
C TRP A 7 5.42 15.98 -1.37
N ALA A 8 6.13 15.96 -2.50
CA ALA A 8 6.43 17.16 -3.26
C ALA A 8 5.15 17.84 -3.79
N ASP A 9 4.11 17.06 -4.10
CA ASP A 9 2.77 17.56 -4.44
C ASP A 9 1.97 18.06 -3.23
N GLY A 10 2.50 17.93 -2.01
CA GLY A 10 1.83 18.33 -0.77
C GLY A 10 0.82 17.31 -0.25
N GLN A 11 0.82 16.09 -0.79
CA GLN A 11 0.05 15.00 -0.22
C GLN A 11 0.74 14.51 1.06
N GLN A 12 -0.05 13.92 1.94
CA GLN A 12 0.41 13.21 3.12
C GLN A 12 -0.43 11.95 3.30
N TYR A 13 0.17 10.90 3.83
CA TYR A 13 -0.50 9.63 4.08
C TYR A 13 -1.18 9.62 5.45
N GLN A 14 -2.45 9.25 5.47
CA GLN A 14 -3.20 9.05 6.72
C GLN A 14 -3.87 7.69 6.71
N SER A 15 -3.79 6.99 7.83
CA SER A 15 -4.43 5.70 8.09
C SER A 15 -4.98 5.66 9.51
N VAL A 16 -5.71 4.61 9.86
CA VAL A 16 -6.33 4.45 11.19
C VAL A 16 -5.32 4.49 12.33
N LEU A 17 -4.08 4.02 12.11
CA LEU A 17 -3.05 3.90 13.15
C LEU A 17 -1.84 4.80 12.93
N TYR A 18 -1.83 5.58 11.85
CA TYR A 18 -0.67 6.37 11.47
C TYR A 18 -1.09 7.63 10.73
N GLU A 19 -0.55 8.76 11.17
CA GLU A 19 -0.66 10.05 10.51
C GLU A 19 0.73 10.51 10.08
N GLU A 20 0.87 10.76 8.79
CA GLU A 20 2.04 11.43 8.25
C GLU A 20 1.84 12.94 8.25
N LYS A 21 2.83 13.66 8.77
CA LYS A 21 2.90 15.11 8.66
C LYS A 21 3.88 15.48 7.55
N ASN A 22 3.38 16.11 6.50
CA ASN A 22 4.24 16.69 5.46
C ASN A 22 4.61 18.14 5.85
N ASP A 23 5.81 18.30 6.40
CA ASP A 23 6.35 19.58 6.88
C ASP A 23 7.21 20.31 5.83
N LEU A 24 7.18 19.86 4.57
CA LEU A 24 7.94 20.46 3.48
C LEU A 24 7.43 21.87 3.15
N THR A 25 8.34 22.85 3.21
CA THR A 25 8.05 24.20 2.74
C THR A 25 7.74 24.23 1.24
N GLN A 26 7.02 25.26 0.78
CA GLN A 26 6.73 25.41 -0.65
C GLN A 26 8.01 25.45 -1.51
N ALA A 27 9.05 26.13 -1.04
CA ALA A 27 10.35 26.18 -1.72
C ALA A 27 10.98 24.79 -1.84
N THR A 28 10.96 23.99 -0.77
CA THR A 28 11.49 22.62 -0.77
C THR A 28 10.71 21.72 -1.72
N ARG A 29 9.37 21.81 -1.71
CA ARG A 29 8.51 21.08 -2.65
C ARG A 29 8.84 21.41 -4.11
N GLN A 30 9.05 22.68 -4.42
CA GLN A 30 9.43 23.10 -5.77
C GLN A 30 10.82 22.58 -6.19
N ALA A 31 11.79 22.63 -5.29
CA ALA A 31 13.13 22.09 -5.54
C ALA A 31 13.08 20.58 -5.80
N LEU A 32 12.34 19.82 -4.98
CA LEU A 32 12.13 18.38 -5.17
C LEU A 32 11.49 18.07 -6.52
N LYS A 33 10.45 18.81 -6.91
CA LYS A 33 9.79 18.65 -8.21
C LYS A 33 10.77 18.83 -9.37
N LYS A 34 11.64 19.82 -9.28
CA LYS A 34 12.65 20.08 -10.32
C LYS A 34 13.60 18.89 -10.47
N GLU A 35 14.13 18.36 -9.38
CA GLU A 35 15.01 17.20 -9.41
C GLU A 35 14.31 15.93 -9.91
N ILE A 36 13.06 15.71 -9.50
CA ILE A 36 12.24 14.60 -10.01
C ILE A 36 12.07 14.69 -11.53
N CYS A 37 11.80 15.89 -12.06
CA CYS A 37 11.69 16.09 -13.51
C CYS A 37 13.00 15.75 -14.22
N LEU A 38 14.15 16.21 -13.71
CA LEU A 38 15.45 15.89 -14.28
C LEU A 38 15.73 14.38 -14.30
N ILE A 39 15.43 13.68 -13.20
CA ILE A 39 15.58 12.22 -13.11
C ILE A 39 14.69 11.53 -14.14
N ARG A 40 13.44 11.96 -14.29
CA ARG A 40 12.51 11.40 -15.29
C ARG A 40 13.02 11.61 -16.71
N ASP A 41 13.59 12.76 -17.02
CA ASP A 41 14.17 13.05 -18.33
C ASP A 41 15.38 12.14 -18.63
N TYR A 42 16.25 11.90 -17.64
CA TYR A 42 17.33 10.93 -17.79
C TYR A 42 16.82 9.51 -18.04
N LEU A 43 15.81 9.06 -17.30
CA LEU A 43 15.21 7.73 -17.49
C LEU A 43 14.54 7.60 -18.86
N LEU A 44 13.88 8.65 -19.35
CA LEU A 44 13.30 8.69 -20.69
C LEU A 44 14.37 8.62 -21.78
N LYS A 45 15.49 9.31 -21.60
CA LYS A 45 16.64 9.25 -22.51
C LYS A 45 17.22 7.85 -22.55
N VAL A 46 17.53 7.24 -21.40
CA VAL A 46 18.02 5.86 -21.32
C VAL A 46 17.04 4.93 -22.02
N LYS A 47 15.75 4.98 -21.69
CA LYS A 47 14.72 4.15 -22.32
C LYS A 47 14.75 4.24 -23.85
N LYS A 48 14.93 5.45 -24.41
CA LYS A 48 15.06 5.67 -25.86
C LYS A 48 16.34 5.04 -26.41
N ASP A 49 17.46 5.26 -25.73
CA ASP A 49 18.79 4.84 -26.19
C ASP A 49 18.94 3.31 -26.19
N ILE A 50 18.36 2.61 -25.21
CA ILE A 50 18.42 1.14 -25.10
C ILE A 50 17.15 0.41 -25.59
N GLY A 51 16.21 1.13 -26.22
CA GLY A 51 15.04 0.53 -26.86
C GLY A 51 14.06 -0.16 -25.90
N ILE A 52 14.02 0.21 -24.62
CA ILE A 52 13.10 -0.42 -23.65
C ILE A 52 11.65 -0.02 -23.93
N THR A 53 10.76 -1.00 -24.04
CA THR A 53 9.32 -0.79 -24.09
C THR A 53 8.72 -0.67 -22.69
N LYS A 54 7.70 0.18 -22.51
CA LYS A 54 6.97 0.26 -21.23
C LYS A 54 6.26 -1.08 -20.98
N VAL A 55 6.46 -1.66 -19.81
CA VAL A 55 5.61 -2.75 -19.31
C VAL A 55 4.32 -2.11 -18.77
N LYS A 56 3.16 -2.60 -19.23
CA LYS A 56 1.87 -2.23 -18.66
C LYS A 56 1.56 -3.23 -17.55
N GLN A 57 1.34 -2.74 -16.34
CA GLN A 57 0.82 -3.55 -15.24
C GLN A 57 -0.66 -3.23 -15.06
N SER A 58 -1.48 -4.28 -14.97
CA SER A 58 -2.90 -4.12 -14.66
C SER A 58 -3.07 -3.67 -13.21
N ALA A 59 -3.76 -2.56 -13.00
CA ALA A 59 -4.13 -2.12 -11.65
C ALA A 59 -4.99 -3.17 -10.94
N LEU A 60 -5.86 -3.90 -11.67
CA LEU A 60 -6.67 -4.98 -11.11
C LEU A 60 -5.79 -6.10 -10.57
N ASN A 61 -4.75 -6.51 -11.32
CA ASN A 61 -3.82 -7.55 -10.87
C ASN A 61 -3.01 -7.09 -9.66
N ASP A 62 -2.61 -5.82 -9.62
CA ASP A 62 -1.88 -5.26 -8.48
C ASP A 62 -2.76 -5.21 -7.22
N ILE A 63 -4.01 -4.74 -7.33
CA ILE A 63 -4.96 -4.71 -6.21
C ILE A 63 -5.27 -6.13 -5.75
N TRP A 64 -5.49 -7.09 -6.67
CA TRP A 64 -5.71 -8.49 -6.35
C TRP A 64 -4.52 -9.07 -5.56
N SER A 65 -3.29 -8.88 -6.07
CA SER A 65 -2.07 -9.40 -5.45
C SER A 65 -1.85 -8.80 -4.05
N ARG A 66 -2.06 -7.49 -3.90
CA ARG A 66 -1.94 -6.80 -2.61
C ARG A 66 -3.03 -7.25 -1.63
N SER A 67 -4.25 -7.50 -2.10
CA SER A 67 -5.35 -7.98 -1.26
C SER A 67 -5.09 -9.41 -0.77
N ALA A 68 -4.52 -10.27 -1.63
CA ALA A 68 -4.10 -11.61 -1.26
C ALA A 68 -2.98 -11.60 -0.21
N ALA A 69 -1.94 -10.77 -0.38
CA ALA A 69 -0.89 -10.59 0.63
C ALA A 69 -1.45 -10.03 1.95
N PHE A 70 -2.38 -9.07 1.89
CA PHE A 70 -2.97 -8.50 3.10
C PHE A 70 -3.85 -9.50 3.86
N ARG A 71 -4.49 -10.45 3.17
CA ARG A 71 -5.24 -11.54 3.78
C ARG A 71 -4.35 -12.39 4.70
N GLU A 72 -3.11 -12.67 4.30
CA GLU A 72 -2.15 -13.41 5.15
C GLU A 72 -1.89 -12.66 6.46
N ASN A 73 -1.63 -11.34 6.39
CA ASN A 73 -1.43 -10.50 7.58
C ASN A 73 -2.67 -10.49 8.50
N VAL A 74 -3.87 -10.45 7.93
CA VAL A 74 -5.11 -10.51 8.71
C VAL A 74 -5.29 -11.88 9.37
N MET A 75 -4.88 -12.96 8.72
CA MET A 75 -4.92 -14.28 9.36
C MET A 75 -3.97 -14.35 10.56
N GLU A 76 -2.79 -13.74 10.50
CA GLU A 76 -1.81 -13.79 11.60
C GLU A 76 -2.32 -13.19 12.92
N ILE A 77 -3.28 -12.26 12.87
CA ILE A 77 -3.87 -11.67 14.07
C ILE A 77 -4.92 -12.56 14.73
N GLU A 78 -5.34 -13.68 14.11
CA GLU A 78 -6.25 -14.63 14.77
C GLU A 78 -5.59 -15.19 16.03
N ALA A 79 -6.40 -15.41 17.07
CA ALA A 79 -5.91 -15.85 18.38
C ALA A 79 -5.10 -17.14 18.29
N LYS A 80 -5.45 -18.05 17.37
CA LYS A 80 -4.74 -19.32 17.18
C LYS A 80 -3.27 -19.13 16.74
N PHE A 81 -2.96 -18.10 15.96
CA PHE A 81 -1.59 -17.79 15.55
C PHE A 81 -0.89 -16.94 16.60
N MET A 82 -1.62 -16.02 17.23
CA MET A 82 -1.06 -15.16 18.27
C MET A 82 -0.62 -15.93 19.53
N LYS A 83 -1.16 -17.13 19.78
CA LYS A 83 -0.72 -18.04 20.86
C LYS A 83 0.79 -18.35 20.82
N ARG A 84 1.45 -18.23 19.66
CA ARG A 84 2.90 -18.39 19.52
C ARG A 84 3.71 -17.33 20.30
N TYR A 85 3.08 -16.21 20.64
CA TYR A 85 3.69 -15.10 21.37
C TYR A 85 3.36 -15.10 22.87
N GLY A 86 2.59 -16.08 23.36
CA GLY A 86 2.24 -16.21 24.77
C GLY A 86 0.76 -16.55 25.00
N PRO A 87 0.37 -16.77 26.27
CA PRO A 87 -1.02 -16.99 26.64
C PRO A 87 -1.85 -15.72 26.37
N ILE A 88 -3.03 -15.91 25.79
CA ILE A 88 -3.96 -14.82 25.44
C ILE A 88 -5.23 -14.99 26.28
N PRO A 89 -5.70 -13.95 26.99
CA PRO A 89 -6.97 -13.98 27.69
C PRO A 89 -8.14 -14.35 26.76
N GLU A 90 -9.14 -15.05 27.29
CA GLU A 90 -10.27 -15.54 26.48
C GLU A 90 -11.02 -14.40 25.78
N GLU A 91 -11.26 -13.29 26.48
CA GLU A 91 -11.91 -12.10 25.93
C GLU A 91 -11.10 -11.50 24.76
N THR A 92 -9.78 -11.40 24.91
CA THR A 92 -8.88 -10.94 23.85
C THR A 92 -8.88 -11.90 22.65
N SER A 93 -8.91 -13.21 22.90
CA SER A 93 -9.01 -14.22 21.86
C SER A 93 -10.31 -14.07 21.06
N LEU A 94 -11.44 -13.88 21.73
CA LEU A 94 -12.73 -13.65 21.08
C LEU A 94 -12.73 -12.37 20.24
N TYR A 95 -12.17 -11.28 20.79
CA TYR A 95 -12.02 -10.01 20.08
C TYR A 95 -11.19 -10.17 18.79
N LEU A 96 -9.99 -10.76 18.89
CA LEU A 96 -9.09 -10.94 17.75
C LEU A 96 -9.71 -11.82 16.65
N ASN A 97 -10.39 -12.91 17.02
CA ASN A 97 -11.05 -13.78 16.05
C ASN A 97 -12.22 -13.05 15.35
N THR A 98 -13.00 -12.28 16.11
CA THR A 98 -14.10 -11.47 15.54
C THR A 98 -13.57 -10.39 14.60
N LEU A 99 -12.49 -9.70 14.99
CA LEU A 99 -11.84 -8.68 14.17
C LEU A 99 -11.28 -9.28 12.87
N SER A 100 -10.54 -10.38 12.95
CA SER A 100 -10.02 -11.10 11.77
C SER A 100 -11.15 -11.45 10.81
N LYS A 101 -12.24 -12.07 11.31
CA LYS A 101 -13.40 -12.42 10.48
C LYS A 101 -13.99 -11.22 9.74
N ASN A 102 -14.13 -10.09 10.42
CA ASN A 102 -14.67 -8.86 9.83
C ASN A 102 -13.73 -8.26 8.77
N LEU A 103 -12.42 -8.30 9.02
CA LEU A 103 -11.41 -7.84 8.06
C LEU A 103 -11.35 -8.74 6.82
N LEU A 104 -11.36 -10.07 7.01
CA LEU A 104 -11.39 -11.05 5.91
C LEU A 104 -12.66 -10.88 5.05
N SER A 105 -13.82 -10.70 5.68
CA SER A 105 -15.07 -10.41 4.95
C SER A 105 -14.98 -9.12 4.13
N SER A 106 -14.27 -8.11 4.65
CA SER A 106 -14.04 -6.85 3.92
C SER A 106 -13.11 -7.04 2.72
N LEU A 107 -12.07 -7.85 2.87
CA LEU A 107 -11.18 -8.22 1.77
C LEU A 107 -11.91 -9.02 0.69
N ASP A 108 -12.79 -9.94 1.08
CA ASP A 108 -13.61 -10.71 0.13
C ASP A 108 -14.49 -9.80 -0.71
N ARG A 109 -15.10 -8.77 -0.11
CA ARG A 109 -15.86 -7.76 -0.87
C ARG A 109 -14.98 -7.01 -1.88
N ILE A 110 -13.75 -6.67 -1.52
CA ILE A 110 -12.81 -6.00 -2.44
C ILE A 110 -12.47 -6.93 -3.62
N LEU A 111 -12.16 -8.21 -3.34
CA LEU A 111 -11.85 -9.19 -4.36
C LEU A 111 -13.03 -9.44 -5.32
N GLU A 112 -14.25 -9.50 -4.80
CA GLU A 112 -15.46 -9.61 -5.63
C GLU A 112 -15.69 -8.38 -6.52
N ILE A 113 -15.38 -7.17 -6.03
CA ILE A 113 -15.44 -5.95 -6.86
C ILE A 113 -14.44 -6.04 -8.01
N ILE A 114 -13.20 -6.48 -7.74
CA ILE A 114 -12.16 -6.62 -8.76
C ILE A 114 -12.56 -7.67 -9.80
N LYS A 115 -13.07 -8.82 -9.35
CA LYS A 115 -13.49 -9.92 -10.22
C LYS A 115 -14.58 -9.51 -11.20
N LYS A 116 -15.49 -8.60 -10.82
CA LYS A 116 -16.52 -8.06 -11.71
C LYS A 116 -15.98 -7.12 -12.79
N HIS A 117 -14.77 -6.57 -12.61
CA HIS A 117 -14.15 -5.59 -13.52
C HIS A 117 -12.90 -6.13 -14.24
N SER A 118 -12.56 -7.41 -14.02
CA SER A 118 -11.47 -8.12 -14.70
C SER A 118 -12.01 -8.87 -15.91
#